data_AF-A0A087UUR1-F1
#
_entry.id   AF-A0A087UUR1-F1
#
_cell.length_a   1.000
_cell.length_b   1.000
_cell.length_c   1.000
_cell.angle_alpha   90.00
_cell.angle_beta   90.00
_cell.angle_gamma   90.00
#
_symmetry.space_group_name_H-M   'P 1'
#
loop_
_entity.id
_entity.type
_entity.pdbx_description
1 polymer ?
#
loop_
_entity_poly.entity_id
_entity_poly.type
_entity_poly.pdbx_seq_one_letter_code
_entity_poly.pdbx_strand_id
1 'polypeptide(L)'
;MRKRSGSAKMCIPENVARVEEVFSRSPRHSAHKHALQLDILECSVWQTFHKELQYKPYKMQIVQKLNVNNLQRDYAFARKCWNSRMTAQACAAI
;
A
#
# COMPACT_ATOMS: atom_id res chain seq x y z
N MET A 1 1.81 -21.89 20.23
CA MET A 1 1.53 -20.91 19.14
C MET A 1 2.60 -21.03 18.06
N ARG A 2 2.30 -21.68 16.93
CA ARG A 2 3.25 -21.72 15.81
C ARG A 2 3.23 -20.37 15.11
N LYS A 3 4.33 -19.63 15.21
CA LYS A 3 4.57 -18.41 14.45
C LYS A 3 4.55 -18.82 12.98
N ARG A 4 3.50 -18.46 12.25
CA ARG A 4 3.40 -18.71 10.80
C ARG A 4 4.59 -18.00 10.16
N SER A 5 5.61 -18.74 9.78
CA SER A 5 6.62 -18.30 8.82
C SER A 5 5.96 -18.25 7.45
N GLY A 6 5.02 -17.32 7.29
CA GLY A 6 4.15 -17.21 6.12
C GLY A 6 4.68 -16.18 5.14
N SER A 7 5.14 -16.67 3.99
CA SER A 7 5.30 -15.96 2.72
C SER A 7 6.16 -14.68 2.73
N ALA A 8 7.47 -14.86 2.73
CA ALA A 8 8.45 -13.82 2.42
C ALA A 8 8.56 -13.55 0.89
N LYS A 9 7.50 -13.77 0.10
CA LYS A 9 7.55 -13.67 -1.38
C LYS A 9 6.92 -12.39 -1.95
N MET A 10 6.49 -11.43 -1.13
CA MET A 10 5.83 -10.20 -1.64
C MET A 10 6.66 -8.93 -1.52
N CYS A 11 7.84 -8.98 -0.90
CA CYS A 11 8.74 -7.83 -0.73
C CYS A 11 10.11 -8.18 -1.30
N ILE A 12 10.19 -8.37 -2.61
CA ILE A 12 11.47 -8.45 -3.31
C ILE A 12 12.03 -7.02 -3.32
N PRO A 13 13.29 -6.78 -2.95
CA PRO A 13 13.86 -5.42 -2.91
C PRO A 13 13.75 -4.69 -4.26
N GLU A 14 13.77 -5.43 -5.37
CA GLU A 14 13.53 -4.92 -6.72
C GLU A 14 12.17 -4.22 -6.86
N ASN A 15 11.12 -4.77 -6.26
CA ASN A 15 9.78 -4.16 -6.31
C ASN A 15 9.71 -2.88 -5.46
N VAL A 16 10.54 -2.77 -4.41
CA VAL A 16 10.58 -1.57 -3.55
C VAL A 16 11.06 -0.37 -4.34
N ALA A 17 12.19 -0.51 -5.05
CA ALA A 17 12.76 0.55 -5.88
C ALA A 17 11.78 0.99 -6.97
N ARG A 18 11.10 0.02 -7.62
CA ARG A 18 10.11 0.30 -8.67
C ARG A 18 8.88 1.05 -8.13
N VAL A 19 8.38 0.66 -6.96
CA VAL A 19 7.26 1.36 -6.30
C VAL A 19 7.68 2.77 -5.90
N GLU A 20 8.90 2.95 -5.38
CA GLU A 20 9.42 4.26 -4.98
C GLU A 20 9.60 5.20 -6.18
N GLU A 21 10.13 4.71 -7.30
CA GLU A 21 10.29 5.49 -8.53
C GLU A 21 8.93 5.98 -9.05
N VAL A 22 7.96 5.07 -9.19
CA VAL A 22 6.63 5.41 -9.70
C VAL A 22 5.90 6.34 -8.73
N PHE A 23 6.04 6.13 -7.42
CA PHE A 23 5.46 6.99 -6.40
C PHE A 23 6.07 8.40 -6.44
N SER A 24 7.39 8.51 -6.58
CA SER A 24 8.09 9.80 -6.72
C SER A 24 7.65 10.55 -7.97
N ARG A 25 7.41 9.83 -9.08
CA ARG A 25 6.87 10.41 -10.32
C ARG A 25 5.43 10.91 -10.17
N SER A 26 4.58 10.15 -9.48
CA SER A 26 3.15 10.43 -9.36
C SER A 26 2.65 10.26 -7.92
N PRO A 27 2.99 11.17 -7.00
CA PRO A 27 2.71 11.00 -5.57
C PRO A 27 1.22 11.06 -5.23
N ARG A 28 0.38 11.61 -6.12
CA ARG A 28 -1.08 11.76 -5.93
C ARG A 28 -1.88 10.52 -6.35
N HIS A 29 -1.24 9.49 -6.91
CA HIS A 29 -1.93 8.27 -7.29
C HIS A 29 -2.22 7.37 -6.08
N SER A 30 -3.31 6.61 -6.16
CA SER A 30 -3.65 5.62 -5.15
C SER A 30 -2.78 4.38 -5.31
N ALA A 31 -2.65 3.58 -4.25
CA ALA A 31 -1.95 2.30 -4.31
C ALA A 31 -2.50 1.37 -5.41
N HIS A 32 -3.82 1.42 -5.66
CA HIS A 32 -4.44 0.69 -6.78
C HIS A 32 -3.90 1.11 -8.14
N LYS A 33 -3.74 2.41 -8.39
CA LYS A 33 -3.18 2.89 -9.65
C LYS A 33 -1.70 2.51 -9.81
N HIS A 34 -0.94 2.56 -8.72
CA HIS A 34 0.45 2.09 -8.73
C HIS A 34 0.56 0.58 -8.98
N ALA A 35 -0.35 -0.20 -8.40
CA ALA A 35 -0.46 -1.64 -8.63
C ALA A 35 -0.74 -1.95 -10.11
N LEU A 36 -1.70 -1.25 -10.72
CA LEU A 36 -2.00 -1.39 -12.15
C LEU A 36 -0.83 -0.97 -13.05
N GLN A 37 -0.08 0.07 -12.67
CA GLN A 37 1.06 0.55 -13.45
C GLN A 37 2.26 -0.40 -13.38
N LEU A 38 2.45 -1.09 -12.25
CA LEU A 38 3.58 -1.98 -12.02
C LEU A 38 3.26 -3.46 -12.28
N ASP A 39 1.99 -3.78 -12.53
CA ASP A 39 1.45 -5.15 -12.60
C ASP A 39 1.75 -5.96 -11.34
N ILE A 40 1.60 -5.33 -10.18
CA ILE A 40 1.84 -5.93 -8.86
C ILE A 40 0.52 -5.93 -8.08
N LEU A 41 0.35 -6.90 -7.19
CA LEU A 41 -0.76 -6.89 -6.23
C LEU A 41 -0.77 -5.60 -5.39
N GLU A 42 -1.94 -4.97 -5.31
CA GLU A 42 -2.10 -3.75 -4.50
C GLU A 42 -1.72 -3.97 -3.02
N CYS A 43 -1.94 -5.17 -2.48
CA CYS A 43 -1.51 -5.55 -1.13
C CYS A 43 0.02 -5.45 -0.96
N SER A 44 0.79 -5.81 -1.98
CA SER A 44 2.25 -5.70 -1.95
C SER A 44 2.68 -4.24 -1.98
N VAL A 45 2.06 -3.41 -2.82
CA VAL A 45 2.29 -1.95 -2.85
C VAL A 45 2.01 -1.31 -1.48
N TRP A 46 0.91 -1.65 -0.82
CA TRP A 46 0.62 -1.17 0.54
C TRP A 46 1.63 -1.66 1.58
N GLN A 47 2.10 -2.91 1.48
CA GLN A 47 3.13 -3.42 2.36
C GLN A 47 4.45 -2.67 2.17
N THR A 48 4.85 -2.43 0.93
CA THR A 48 6.04 -1.64 0.58
C THR A 48 5.94 -0.22 1.14
N PHE A 49 4.81 0.46 0.95
CA PHE A 49 4.61 1.79 1.54
C PHE A 49 4.73 1.78 3.06
N HIS A 50 4.14 0.80 3.75
CA HIS A 50 4.07 0.83 5.21
C HIS A 50 5.32 0.28 5.93
N LYS A 51 5.93 -0.79 5.38
CA LYS A 51 7.05 -1.52 6.00
C LYS A 51 8.41 -0.99 5.53
N GLU A 52 8.58 -0.84 4.22
CA GLU A 52 9.87 -0.48 3.63
C GLU A 52 10.05 1.03 3.60
N LEU A 53 9.10 1.76 3.00
CA LEU A 53 9.17 3.22 2.85
C LEU A 53 8.68 3.99 4.08
N GLN A 54 8.13 3.28 5.08
CA GLN A 54 7.57 3.84 6.32
C GLN A 54 6.57 4.99 6.15
N TYR A 55 5.88 5.01 5.01
CA TYR A 55 4.76 5.91 4.76
C TYR A 55 3.55 5.45 5.57
N LYS A 56 3.38 6.07 6.73
CA LYS A 56 2.14 5.94 7.52
C LYS A 56 0.98 6.66 6.79
N PRO A 57 -0.27 6.24 7.00
CA PRO A 57 -1.43 6.84 6.31
C PRO A 57 -1.47 8.37 6.34
N TYR A 58 -1.17 8.99 7.48
CA TYR A 58 -1.13 10.45 7.59
C TYR A 58 0.00 11.09 6.76
N LYS A 59 1.17 10.44 6.64
CA LYS A 59 2.27 10.91 5.77
C LYS A 59 1.88 10.81 4.30
N MET A 60 1.18 9.74 3.90
CA MET A 60 0.66 9.62 2.54
C MET A 60 -0.37 10.69 2.23
N GLN A 61 -1.25 11.04 3.17
CA GLN A 61 -2.20 12.13 2.99
C GLN A 61 -1.50 13.47 2.74
N ILE A 62 -0.41 13.74 3.47
CA ILE A 62 0.42 14.93 3.28
C ILE A 62 1.07 14.92 1.89
N VAL A 63 1.70 13.80 1.51
CA VAL A 63 2.38 13.65 0.21
C VAL A 63 1.40 13.75 -0.96
N GLN A 64 0.21 13.17 -0.84
CA GLN A 64 -0.86 13.23 -1.83
C GLN A 64 -1.56 14.61 -1.88
N LYS A 65 -1.24 15.50 -0.94
CA LYS A 65 -1.89 16.82 -0.75
C LYS A 65 -3.42 16.68 -0.71
N LEU A 66 -3.91 15.67 0.01
CA LEU A 66 -5.35 15.48 0.18
C LEU A 66 -5.92 16.65 1.00
N ASN A 67 -7.09 17.15 0.58
CA ASN A 67 -7.70 18.31 1.20
C ASN A 67 -8.06 18.01 2.66
N VAL A 68 -7.61 18.86 3.59
CA VAL A 68 -7.84 18.74 5.04
C VAL A 68 -9.33 18.57 5.36
N ASN A 69 -10.22 19.19 4.58
CA ASN A 69 -11.67 19.11 4.77
C ASN A 69 -12.26 17.72 4.52
N ASN A 70 -11.53 16.84 3.83
CA ASN A 70 -11.92 15.47 3.56
C ASN A 70 -11.17 14.45 4.43
N LEU A 71 -10.36 14.88 5.42
CA LEU A 71 -9.53 13.99 6.23
C LEU A 71 -10.31 12.83 6.87
N GLN A 72 -11.54 13.06 7.33
CA GLN A 72 -12.37 11.99 7.89
C GLN A 72 -12.76 10.95 6.83
N ARG A 73 -13.10 11.39 5.61
CA ARG A 73 -13.41 10.50 4.48
C ARG A 73 -12.16 9.78 4.01
N ASP A 74 -11.02 10.47 3.97
CA ASP A 74 -9.73 9.91 3.56
C ASP A 74 -9.19 8.91 4.58
N TYR A 75 -9.35 9.22 5.87
CA TYR A 75 -9.01 8.31 6.96
C TYR A 75 -9.96 7.10 6.99
N ALA A 76 -11.26 7.31 6.79
CA ALA A 76 -12.23 6.22 6.67
C ALA A 76 -11.95 5.36 5.44
N PHE A 77 -11.56 5.96 4.31
CA PHE A 77 -11.14 5.25 3.11
C PHE A 77 -9.87 4.45 3.36
N ALA A 78 -8.82 5.05 3.92
CA ALA A 78 -7.59 4.37 4.28
C ALA A 78 -7.84 3.22 5.27
N ARG A 79 -8.70 3.44 6.27
CA ARG A 79 -9.09 2.43 7.28
C ARG A 79 -9.97 1.33 6.69
N LYS A 80 -10.87 1.64 5.76
CA LYS A 80 -11.66 0.66 5.00
C LYS A 80 -10.77 -0.16 4.10
N CYS A 81 -9.87 0.46 3.35
CA CYS A 81 -8.86 -0.22 2.53
C CYS A 81 -7.93 -1.08 3.38
N TRP A 82 -7.63 -0.68 4.62
CA TRP A 82 -6.88 -1.48 5.58
C TRP A 82 -7.68 -2.69 6.09
N ASN A 83 -8.93 -2.50 6.51
CA ASN A 83 -9.78 -3.55 7.10
C ASN A 83 -10.30 -4.56 6.06
N SER A 84 -10.85 -4.09 4.94
CA SER A 84 -11.42 -4.95 3.89
C SER A 84 -10.38 -5.80 3.18
N ARG A 85 -9.09 -5.46 3.30
CA ARG A 85 -8.00 -6.10 2.58
C ARG A 85 -7.08 -6.95 3.47
N MET A 86 -7.16 -6.79 4.80
CA MET A 86 -6.55 -7.71 5.77
C MET A 86 -7.43 -8.94 6.08
N THR A 87 -8.75 -8.85 5.92
CA THR A 87 -9.66 -10.02 5.96
C THR A 87 -9.68 -10.80 4.64
N ALA A 88 -9.15 -10.24 3.55
CA ALA A 88 -8.80 -10.96 2.34
C ALA A 88 -7.56 -11.84 2.58
N GLN A 89 -7.74 -12.86 3.42
CA GLN A 89 -6.87 -14.01 3.60
C GLN A 89 -6.84 -14.88 2.31
N ALA A 90 -6.93 -14.26 1.13
CA ALA A 90 -7.19 -14.86 -0.18
C ALA A 90 -6.30 -14.30 -1.31
N CYS A 91 -5.15 -13.69 -1.00
CA CYS A 91 -4.09 -13.45 -2.00
C CYS A 91 -3.01 -14.55 -1.96
N ALA A 92 -3.39 -15.77 -1.57
CA ALA A 92 -2.57 -16.99 -1.61
C ALA A 92 -3.30 -18.12 -2.37
N ALA A 93 -3.98 -17.76 -3.46
CA ALA A 93 -4.52 -18.72 -4.42
C ALA A 93 -4.50 -18.08 -5.81
N ILE A 94 -3.34 -18.15 -6.46
CA ILE A 94 -3.05 -18.58 -7.85
C ILE A 94 -1.53 -18.74 -7.91
#